data_AF-A0A969E3I9-F1
#
_entry.id   AF-A0A969E3I9-F1
#
_cell.length_a   1.000
_cell.length_b   1.000
_cell.length_c   1.000
_cell.angle_alpha   90.00
_cell.angle_beta   90.00
_cell.angle_gamma   90.00
#
_symmetry.space_group_name_H-M   'P 1'
#
loop_
_entity.id
_entity.type
_entity.pdbx_description
1 polymer ?
#
loop_
_entity_poly.entity_id
_entity_poly.type
_entity_poly.pdbx_seq_one_letter_code
_entity_poly.pdbx_strand_id
1 'polypeptide(L)'
;LCFNYLKNSLENPENSVFFDQYFRSNYALNLPETEQEENALMKPIFDLVLKGQREHIIKNIDAALLVTLVCGMLNELSRVAVFEQRAVSEQEWRDTFTVIWDGIKS
;
A
#
# COMPACT_ATOMS: atom_id res chain seq x y z
N LEU A 1 -3.02 9.71 -2.40
CA LEU A 1 -2.15 8.53 -2.26
C LEU A 1 -2.95 7.24 -2.35
N CYS A 2 -3.80 6.93 -1.36
CA CYS A 2 -4.52 5.65 -1.27
C CYS A 2 -5.38 5.32 -2.52
N PHE A 3 -6.14 6.27 -3.03
CA PHE A 3 -6.97 6.04 -4.23
C PHE A 3 -6.13 5.76 -5.49
N ASN A 4 -5.03 6.50 -5.68
CA ASN A 4 -4.14 6.28 -6.82
C ASN A 4 -3.45 4.93 -6.75
N TYR A 5 -3.06 4.51 -5.54
CA TYR A 5 -2.48 3.18 -5.31
C TYR A 5 -3.49 2.08 -5.69
N LEU A 6 -4.71 2.15 -5.16
CA LEU A 6 -5.79 1.22 -5.48
C LEU A 6 -6.08 1.17 -6.99
N LYS A 7 -6.21 2.34 -7.62
CA LYS A 7 -6.45 2.47 -9.06
C LYS A 7 -5.35 1.77 -9.86
N ASN A 8 -4.09 2.02 -9.54
CA ASN A 8 -2.97 1.37 -10.20
C ASN A 8 -3.00 -0.16 -10.05
N SER A 9 -3.32 -0.67 -8.85
CA SER A 9 -3.44 -2.10 -8.60
C SER A 9 -4.62 -2.76 -9.34
N LEU A 10 -5.71 -2.02 -9.56
CA LEU A 10 -6.85 -2.48 -10.36
C LEU A 10 -6.56 -2.46 -11.87
N GLU A 11 -5.82 -1.46 -12.35
CA GLU A 11 -5.48 -1.29 -13.77
C GLU A 11 -4.35 -2.23 -14.23
N ASN A 12 -3.49 -2.70 -13.31
CA ASN A 12 -2.33 -3.53 -13.63
C ASN A 12 -2.21 -4.74 -12.67
N PRO A 13 -3.22 -5.64 -12.60
CA PRO A 13 -3.23 -6.75 -11.65
C PRO A 13 -2.07 -7.73 -11.83
N GLU A 14 -1.54 -7.87 -13.05
CA GLU A 14 -0.38 -8.70 -13.36
C GLU A 14 0.88 -8.25 -12.63
N ASN A 15 1.03 -6.94 -12.36
CA ASN A 15 2.15 -6.43 -11.58
C ASN A 15 2.09 -6.95 -10.15
N SER A 16 0.91 -6.89 -9.51
CA SER A 16 0.73 -7.42 -8.15
C SER A 16 1.02 -8.93 -8.08
N VAL A 17 0.55 -9.70 -9.06
CA VAL A 17 0.83 -11.14 -9.14
C VAL A 17 2.33 -11.41 -9.32
N PHE A 18 2.98 -10.66 -10.21
CA PHE A 18 4.42 -10.77 -10.42
C PHE A 18 5.20 -10.46 -9.15
N PHE A 19 4.91 -9.33 -8.49
CA PHE A 19 5.60 -8.96 -7.24
C PHE A 19 5.39 -10.01 -6.14
N ASP A 20 4.16 -10.50 -5.95
CA ASP A 20 3.87 -11.56 -4.96
C ASP A 20 4.67 -12.84 -5.22
N GLN A 21 4.82 -13.24 -6.48
CA GLN A 21 5.62 -14.41 -6.87
C GLN A 21 7.11 -14.14 -6.73
N TYR A 22 7.58 -12.97 -7.18
CA TYR A 22 8.97 -12.56 -7.13
C TYR A 22 9.48 -12.52 -5.69
N PHE A 23 8.78 -11.83 -4.78
CA PHE A 23 9.14 -11.73 -3.36
C PHE A 23 9.17 -13.09 -2.64
N ARG A 24 8.44 -14.09 -3.13
CA ARG A 24 8.42 -15.46 -2.58
C ARG A 24 9.39 -16.41 -3.29
N SER A 25 10.07 -15.95 -4.33
CA SER A 25 10.99 -16.76 -5.12
C SER A 25 12.42 -16.70 -4.58
N ASN A 26 13.24 -17.67 -4.98
CA ASN A 26 14.69 -17.63 -4.72
C ASN A 26 15.42 -16.54 -5.54
N TYR A 27 14.72 -15.81 -6.41
CA TYR A 27 15.25 -14.71 -7.20
C TYR A 27 15.04 -13.34 -6.56
N ALA A 28 14.28 -13.25 -5.47
CA ALA A 28 14.29 -12.08 -4.60
C ALA A 28 15.66 -12.01 -3.92
N LEU A 29 16.63 -11.49 -4.66
CA LEU A 29 17.95 -11.19 -4.15
C LEU A 29 17.86 -9.80 -3.52
N ASN A 30 18.23 -9.69 -2.24
CA ASN A 30 18.47 -8.40 -1.60
C ASN A 30 19.77 -7.81 -2.15
N LEU A 31 19.77 -7.47 -3.44
CA LEU A 31 20.88 -6.76 -4.07
C LEU A 31 20.87 -5.33 -3.51
N PRO A 32 22.00 -4.81 -3.01
CA PRO A 32 22.06 -3.48 -2.40
C PRO A 32 21.53 -2.36 -3.30
N GLU A 33 21.68 -2.50 -4.62
CA GLU A 33 21.20 -1.54 -5.63
C GLU A 33 19.67 -1.53 -5.70
N THR A 34 19.03 -2.70 -5.71
CA THR A 34 17.56 -2.84 -5.73
C THR A 34 16.93 -2.31 -4.44
N GLU A 35 17.56 -2.56 -3.29
CA GLU A 35 17.10 -2.04 -2.00
C GLU A 35 17.15 -0.50 -1.94
N GLN A 36 18.18 0.13 -2.53
CA GLN A 36 18.28 1.59 -2.60
C GLN A 36 17.19 2.19 -3.48
N GLU A 37 16.90 1.58 -4.62
CA GLU A 37 15.86 2.04 -5.54
C GLU A 37 14.46 1.91 -4.92
N GLU A 38 14.15 0.77 -4.29
CA GLU A 38 12.89 0.55 -3.58
C GLU A 38 12.68 1.56 -2.46
N ASN A 39 13.73 1.80 -1.65
CA ASN A 39 13.69 2.79 -0.58
C ASN A 39 13.46 4.21 -1.13
N ALA A 40 14.09 4.55 -2.27
CA ALA A 40 13.90 5.86 -2.91
C ALA A 40 12.46 6.05 -3.42
N LEU A 41 11.84 5.00 -3.97
CA LEU A 41 10.47 5.03 -4.47
C LEU A 41 9.45 5.16 -3.32
N MET A 42 9.67 4.48 -2.20
CA MET A 42 8.77 4.52 -1.04
C MET A 42 8.98 5.75 -0.16
N LYS A 43 10.14 6.41 -0.24
CA LYS A 43 10.50 7.56 0.58
C LYS A 43 9.41 8.64 0.68
N PRO A 44 8.74 9.09 -0.41
CA PRO A 44 7.70 10.12 -0.32
C PRO A 44 6.50 9.70 0.55
N ILE A 45 6.18 8.41 0.58
CA ILE A 45 5.08 7.86 1.39
C ILE A 45 5.48 7.90 2.87
N PHE A 46 6.69 7.43 3.19
CA PHE A 46 7.23 7.48 4.54
C PHE A 46 7.37 8.92 5.05
N ASP A 47 7.87 9.84 4.22
CA ASP A 47 7.99 11.26 4.59
C ASP A 47 6.64 11.86 4.97
N LEU A 48 5.56 11.48 4.27
CA LEU A 48 4.20 11.94 4.57
C LEU A 48 3.68 11.38 5.90
N VAL A 49 3.92 10.09 6.17
CA VAL A 49 3.56 9.46 7.45
C VAL A 49 4.30 10.13 8.60
N LEU A 50 5.63 10.26 8.47
CA LEU A 50 6.49 10.90 9.47
C LEU A 50 6.10 12.37 9.70
N LYS A 51 5.69 13.10 8.65
CA LYS A 51 5.16 14.45 8.79
C LYS A 51 3.86 14.45 9.59
N GLY A 52 2.90 13.59 9.25
CA GLY A 52 1.64 13.48 9.98
C GLY A 52 1.83 13.08 11.45
N GLN A 53 2.85 12.29 11.76
CA GLN A 53 3.24 11.96 13.14
C GLN A 53 3.78 13.17 13.89
N ARG A 54 4.66 13.97 13.28
CA ARG A 54 5.15 15.24 13.86
C ARG A 54 4.03 16.25 14.11
N GLU A 55 2.99 16.21 13.28
CA GLU A 55 1.80 17.07 13.38
C GLU A 55 0.69 16.49 14.27
N HIS A 56 0.91 15.32 14.91
CA HIS A 56 -0.07 14.62 15.74
C HIS A 56 -1.38 14.23 15.02
N ILE A 57 -1.34 14.13 13.69
CA ILE A 57 -2.47 13.67 12.86
C ILE A 57 -2.47 12.14 12.75
N ILE A 58 -1.28 11.55 12.70
CA ILE A 58 -1.06 10.09 12.55
C ILE A 58 -0.45 9.54 13.85
N LYS A 59 -0.86 8.33 14.24
CA LYS A 59 -0.35 7.62 15.41
C LYS A 59 1.19 7.56 15.41
N ASN A 60 1.80 7.85 16.55
CA ASN A 60 3.26 7.78 16.73
C ASN A 60 3.72 6.33 17.03
N ILE A 61 3.64 5.48 16.01
CA ILE A 61 4.14 4.10 16.01
C ILE A 61 5.05 3.90 14.80
N ASP A 62 5.60 2.69 14.61
CA ASP A 62 6.45 2.39 13.46
C ASP A 62 5.77 2.78 12.13
N ALA A 63 6.41 3.68 11.38
CA ALA A 63 5.91 4.16 10.10
C ALA A 63 5.81 3.03 9.06
N ALA A 64 6.71 2.04 9.10
CA ALA A 64 6.67 0.90 8.20
C ALA A 64 5.42 0.05 8.45
N LEU A 65 5.01 -0.09 9.72
CA LEU A 65 3.77 -0.79 10.08
C LEU A 65 2.53 -0.06 9.55
N LEU A 66 2.50 1.27 9.68
CA LEU A 66 1.40 2.09 9.16
C LEU A 66 1.31 2.03 7.64
N VAL A 67 2.44 2.12 6.93
CA VAL A 67 2.50 1.98 5.47
C VAL A 67 2.06 0.57 5.05
N THR A 68 2.50 -0.45 5.77
CA THR A 68 2.10 -1.86 5.53
C THR A 68 0.59 -2.04 5.67
N LEU A 69 -0.04 -1.45 6.71
CA LEU A 69 -1.49 -1.50 6.90
C LEU A 69 -2.22 -0.87 5.69
N VAL A 70 -1.80 0.33 5.28
CA VAL A 70 -2.41 1.06 4.15
C VAL A 70 -2.28 0.27 2.85
N CYS A 71 -1.05 -0.11 2.48
CA CYS A 71 -0.78 -0.81 1.23
C CYS A 71 -1.41 -2.21 1.22
N GLY A 72 -1.33 -2.94 2.34
CA GLY A 72 -1.88 -4.29 2.47
C GLY A 72 -3.39 -4.32 2.27
N MET A 73 -4.13 -3.42 2.89
CA MET A 73 -5.59 -3.37 2.75
C MET A 73 -6.02 -2.99 1.33
N LEU A 74 -5.31 -2.07 0.67
CA LEU A 74 -5.61 -1.68 -0.71
C LEU A 74 -5.28 -2.78 -1.72
N ASN A 75 -4.17 -3.49 -1.52
CA ASN A 75 -3.80 -4.66 -2.35
C ASN A 75 -4.80 -5.80 -2.20
N GLU A 76 -5.29 -6.03 -0.98
CA GLU A 76 -6.32 -7.02 -0.73
C GLU A 76 -7.61 -6.69 -1.47
N LEU A 77 -8.08 -5.44 -1.35
CA LEU A 77 -9.28 -4.97 -2.04
C LEU A 77 -9.16 -5.12 -3.55
N SER A 78 -8.03 -4.70 -4.14
CA SER A 78 -7.82 -4.86 -5.59
C SER A 78 -7.81 -6.33 -6.00
N ARG A 79 -7.14 -7.18 -5.22
CA ARG A 79 -7.06 -8.63 -5.51
C ARG A 79 -8.44 -9.28 -5.50
N VAL A 80 -9.27 -8.99 -4.49
CA VAL A 80 -10.64 -9.52 -4.40
C VAL A 80 -11.48 -9.02 -5.57
N ALA A 81 -11.46 -7.72 -5.87
CA ALA A 81 -12.23 -7.15 -6.97
C ALA A 81 -11.87 -7.75 -8.33
N VAL A 82 -10.57 -7.94 -8.59
CA VAL A 82 -10.06 -8.58 -9.82
C VAL A 82 -10.48 -10.05 -9.90
N PHE A 83 -10.34 -10.80 -8.79
CA PHE A 83 -10.74 -12.21 -8.73
C PHE A 83 -12.25 -12.39 -9.01
N GLU A 84 -13.07 -11.52 -8.43
CA GLU A 84 -14.53 -11.53 -8.61
C GLU A 84 -14.99 -10.89 -9.92
N GLN A 85 -14.06 -10.36 -10.73
CA GLN A 85 -14.34 -9.68 -12.00
C GLN A 85 -15.34 -8.53 -11.86
N ARG A 86 -15.24 -7.76 -10.79
CA ARG A 86 -16.13 -6.62 -10.51
C ARG A 86 -15.36 -5.34 -10.26
N ALA A 87 -16.03 -4.22 -10.48
CA ALA A 87 -15.51 -2.93 -10.06
C ALA A 87 -15.62 -2.77 -8.53
N VAL A 88 -14.67 -2.03 -7.96
CA VAL A 88 -14.80 -1.48 -6.60
C VAL A 88 -15.84 -0.37 -6.65
N SER A 89 -16.91 -0.50 -5.86
CA SER A 89 -17.95 0.53 -5.81
C SER A 89 -17.46 1.77 -5.06
N GLU A 90 -18.10 2.92 -5.31
CA GLU A 90 -17.76 4.15 -4.57
C GLU A 90 -17.95 3.98 -3.05
N GLN A 91 -19.01 3.27 -2.64
CA GLN A 91 -19.29 3.02 -1.23
C GLN A 91 -18.20 2.13 -0.60
N GLU A 92 -17.83 1.04 -1.27
CA GLU A 92 -16.77 0.13 -0.81
C GLU A 92 -15.42 0.83 -0.69
N TRP A 93 -15.10 1.74 -1.63
CA TRP A 93 -13.93 2.60 -1.52
C TRP A 93 -14.00 3.52 -0.29
N ARG A 94 -15.13 4.19 -0.06
CA ARG A 94 -15.33 5.08 1.10
C ARG A 94 -15.19 4.34 2.41
N ASP A 95 -15.78 3.15 2.51
CA ASP A 95 -15.71 2.30 3.70
C ASP A 95 -14.28 1.83 3.94
N THR A 96 -13.60 1.36 2.88
CA THR A 96 -12.19 0.94 2.95
C THR A 96 -11.29 2.09 3.40
N PHE A 97 -11.45 3.27 2.80
CA PHE A 97 -10.69 4.46 3.19
C PHE A 97 -10.93 4.83 4.65
N THR A 98 -12.18 4.77 5.11
CA THR A 98 -12.54 5.07 6.51
C THR A 98 -11.84 4.11 7.47
N VAL A 99 -11.86 2.81 7.20
CA VAL A 99 -11.17 1.80 8.02
C VAL A 99 -9.66 2.05 8.07
N ILE A 100 -9.03 2.31 6.92
CA ILE A 100 -7.61 2.63 6.84
C ILE A 100 -7.30 3.89 7.65
N TRP A 101 -8.09 4.95 7.44
CA TRP A 101 -7.88 6.24 8.09
C TRP A 101 -8.03 6.16 9.60
N ASP A 102 -9.07 5.48 10.08
CA ASP A 102 -9.29 5.24 11.51
C ASP A 102 -8.18 4.37 12.12
N GLY A 103 -7.64 3.43 11.33
CA GLY A 103 -6.49 2.62 11.68
C GLY A 103 -5.21 3.43 11.91
N ILE A 104 -5.00 4.54 11.21
CA ILE A 104 -3.76 5.33 11.27
C ILE A 104 -3.86 6.68 11.99
N LYS A 105 -5.05 7.29 12.06
CA LYS A 105 -5.24 8.62 12.67
C LYS A 105 -5.00 8.57 14.18
N SER A 106 -4.45 9.65 14.75
CA SER A 106 -4.22 9.76 16.20
C SER A 106 -5.50 10.01 16.99
#